data_AF-A0A6P2HY45-F1
#
_entry.id   AF-A0A6P2HY45-F1
#
_cell.length_a   1.000
_cell.length_b   1.000
_cell.length_c   1.000
_cell.angle_alpha   90.00
_cell.angle_beta   90.00
_cell.angle_gamma   90.00
#
_symmetry.space_group_name_H-M   'P 1'
#
loop_
_entity.id
_entity.type
_entity.pdbx_description
1 polymer ?
#
loop_
_entity_poly.entity_id
_entity_poly.type
_entity_poly.pdbx_seq_one_letter_code
_entity_poly.pdbx_strand_id
1 'polypeptide(L)' 'MNASAAREADFITRDGETPLYRHGPATGPRCRGAIVLLHRGHEHSARVAHVVDELDLPDFAFFA' A
#
# COMPACT_ATOMS: atom_id res chain seq x y z
N MET A 1 -1.87 7.87 16.50
CA MET A 1 -0.85 7.20 15.66
C MET A 1 -1.04 5.70 15.82
N ASN A 2 -1.96 5.12 15.05
CA ASN A 2 -1.98 3.68 14.87
C ASN A 2 -1.47 3.48 13.45
N ALA A 3 -0.17 3.15 13.32
CA ALA A 3 0.34 2.73 12.03
C ALA A 3 -0.48 1.50 11.63
N SER A 4 -1.25 1.59 10.54
CA SER A 4 -1.86 0.41 9.94
C SER A 4 -0.73 -0.60 9.67
N ALA A 5 -0.80 -1.79 10.27
CA ALA A 5 0.22 -2.81 10.10
C ALA A 5 0.08 -3.41 8.69
N ALA A 6 0.66 -2.72 7.70
CA ALA A 6 0.69 -3.19 6.33
C ALA A 6 1.43 -4.53 6.24
N ARG A 7 0.89 -5.44 5.42
CA ARG A 7 1.45 -6.77 5.20
C ARG A 7 2.32 -6.74 3.94
N GLU A 8 3.51 -7.30 4.01
CA GLU A 8 4.38 -7.47 2.84
C GLU A 8 3.98 -8.74 2.08
N ALA A 9 4.04 -8.64 0.76
CA ALA A 9 3.81 -9.74 -0.16
C ALA A 9 4.50 -9.44 -1.50
N ASP A 10 4.63 -10.44 -2.35
CA ASP A 10 5.24 -10.33 -3.68
C ASP A 10 4.29 -10.89 -4.74
N PHE A 11 4.51 -10.52 -6.01
CA PHE A 11 3.83 -11.13 -7.14
C PHE A 11 4.78 -11.27 -8.32
N ILE A 12 4.50 -12.22 -9.21
CA ILE A 12 5.28 -12.41 -10.43
C ILE A 12 4.67 -11.54 -11.54
N THR A 13 5.48 -10.64 -12.08
CA THR A 13 5.13 -9.80 -13.23
C THR A 13 5.13 -10.61 -14.52
N ARG A 14 4.55 -10.04 -15.58
CA ARG A 14 4.48 -10.69 -16.89
C ARG A 14 5.86 -10.98 -17.49
N ASP A 15 6.86 -10.17 -17.17
CA ASP A 15 8.27 -10.30 -17.59
C ASP A 15 9.12 -11.14 -16.63
N GLY A 16 8.51 -11.69 -15.56
CA GLY A 16 9.16 -12.66 -14.67
C GLY A 16 9.81 -12.04 -13.42
N GLU A 17 9.82 -10.71 -13.30
CA GLU A 17 10.30 -10.03 -12.10
C GLU A 17 9.34 -10.25 -10.92
N THR A 18 9.87 -10.27 -9.70
CA THR A 18 9.11 -10.50 -8.47
C THR A 18 9.22 -9.31 -7.51
N PRO A 19 8.48 -8.21 -7.76
CA PRO A 19 8.47 -7.06 -6.87
C PRO A 19 7.71 -7.33 -5.57
N LEU A 20 8.26 -6.77 -4.48
CA LEU A 20 7.60 -6.66 -3.18
C LEU A 20 6.64 -5.48 -3.17
N TYR A 21 5.47 -5.69 -2.57
CA TYR A 21 4.50 -4.65 -2.24
C TYR A 21 4.03 -4.77 -0.79
N ARG A 22 3.44 -3.68 -0.29
CA ARG A 22 2.80 -3.59 1.02
C ARG A 22 1.32 -3.37 0.85
N HIS A 23 0.52 -4.21 1.50
CA HIS A 23 -0.94 -4.10 1.53
C HIS A 23 -1.41 -3.65 2.92
N GLY A 24 -2.02 -2.47 2.98
CA GLY A 24 -2.80 -1.99 4.12
C GLY A 24 -4.29 -2.21 3.85
N PRO A 25 -5.01 -3.03 4.63
CA PRO A 25 -6.44 -3.19 4.44
C PRO A 25 -7.21 -1.91 4.82
N ALA A 26 -8.39 -1.71 4.21
CA ALA A 26 -9.34 -0.71 4.69
C ALA A 26 -9.72 -0.98 6.15
N THR A 27 -9.76 0.05 6.97
CA THR A 27 -10.07 -0.03 8.42
C THR A 27 -11.44 0.54 8.76
N GLY A 28 -12.07 1.24 7.83
CA GLY A 28 -13.41 1.80 7.94
C GLY A 28 -14.52 0.74 7.80
N PRO A 29 -15.78 1.11 8.09
CA PRO A 29 -16.91 0.18 8.12
C PRO A 29 -17.27 -0.40 6.76
N ARG A 30 -16.81 0.21 5.65
CA ARG A 30 -17.03 -0.29 4.29
C ARG A 30 -15.79 -0.07 3.42
N CYS A 31 -15.32 -1.13 2.78
CA CYS A 31 -14.30 -1.01 1.74
C CYS A 31 -14.91 -0.43 0.46
N ARG A 32 -14.49 0.77 0.08
CA ARG A 32 -14.96 1.53 -1.09
C ARG A 32 -14.08 1.36 -2.31
N GLY A 33 -12.89 0.78 -2.16
CA GLY A 33 -11.96 0.54 -3.26
C GLY A 33 -10.52 0.40 -2.79
N ALA A 34 -9.61 0.50 -3.74
CA ALA A 34 -8.17 0.43 -3.51
C ALA A 34 -7.47 1.67 -4.08
N ILE A 35 -6.42 2.11 -3.39
CA ILE A 35 -5.49 3.15 -3.83
C ILE A 35 -4.12 2.51 -4.00
N VAL A 36 -3.49 2.75 -5.15
CA VAL A 36 -2.13 2.28 -5.46
C VAL A 36 -1.19 3.47 -5.39
N LEU A 37 -0.23 3.43 -4.48
CA LEU A 37 0.81 4.43 -4.32
C LEU A 37 2.03 4.01 -5.14
N LEU A 38 2.42 4.85 -6.10
CA LEU A 38 3.62 4.65 -6.90
C LEU A 38 4.71 5.59 -6.38
N HIS A 39 5.82 5.02 -5.94
CA HIS A 39 7.01 5.79 -5.58
C HIS A 39 7.82 6.17 -6.83
N ARG A 40 8.68 7.19 -6.73
CA ARG A 40 9.49 7.68 -7.86
C ARG A 40 10.88 7.03 -7.87
N GLY A 41 11.51 6.93 -9.04
CA GLY A 41 12.94 6.58 -9.15
C GLY A 41 13.33 5.34 -8.34
N HIS A 42 14.47 5.39 -7.65
CA HIS A 42 15.00 4.32 -6.80
C HIS A 42 14.44 4.36 -5.35
N GLU A 43 13.23 4.87 -5.14
CA GLU A 43 12.53 4.73 -3.86
C GLU A 43 11.93 3.32 -3.72
N HIS A 44 11.28 3.06 -2.59
CA HIS A 44 10.65 1.78 -2.29
C HIS A 44 9.36 1.99 -1.49
N SER A 45 8.48 0.98 -1.45
CA SER A 45 7.17 0.99 -0.79
C SER A 45 7.19 1.56 0.64
N ALA A 46 8.18 1.18 1.46
CA ALA A 46 8.30 1.68 2.83
C ALA A 46 8.49 3.21 2.93
N ARG A 47 8.99 3.87 1.88
CA ARG A 47 9.24 5.31 1.87
C ARG A 47 7.96 6.12 1.70
N VAL A 48 6.94 5.56 1.04
CA VAL A 48 5.63 6.20 0.86
C VAL A 48 4.58 5.70 1.87
N ALA A 49 4.94 4.78 2.77
CA ALA A 49 4.01 4.19 3.73
C ALA A 49 3.33 5.21 4.66
N HIS A 50 4.04 6.30 5.00
CA HIS A 50 3.48 7.38 5.82
C HIS A 50 2.31 8.12 5.15
N VAL A 51 2.25 8.14 3.82
CA VAL A 51 1.17 8.79 3.06
C VAL A 51 -0.19 8.14 3.35
N VAL A 52 -0.22 6.85 3.68
CA VAL A 52 -1.46 6.13 4.06
C VAL A 52 -2.09 6.78 5.30
N ASP A 53 -1.28 7.07 6.31
CA ASP A 53 -1.76 7.70 7.55
C ASP A 53 -2.12 9.18 7.32
N GLU A 54 -1.41 9.88 6.43
CA GLU A 54 -1.67 11.30 6.11
C GLU A 54 -2.96 11.52 5.30
N LEU A 55 -3.33 10.57 4.44
CA LEU A 55 -4.54 10.67 3.63
C LEU A 55 -5.83 10.49 4.44
N ASP A 56 -5.76 9.76 5.56
CA ASP A 56 -6.90 9.48 6.44
C ASP A 56 -8.16 9.01 5.68
N LEU A 57 -7.98 8.04 4.79
CA LEU A 57 -9.03 7.43 3.98
C LEU A 57 -9.32 6.00 4.47
N PRO A 58 -9.96 5.82 5.64
CA PRO A 58 -10.11 4.51 6.27
C PRO A 58 -10.94 3.52 5.45
N ASP A 59 -11.80 4.02 4.56
CA ASP A 59 -12.64 3.18 3.70
C ASP A 59 -11.91 2.61 2.47
N PHE A 60 -10.61 2.88 2.29
CA PHE A 60 -9.83 2.40 1.15
C PHE A 60 -8.72 1.45 1.59
N ALA A 61 -8.52 0.38 0.82
CA ALA A 61 -7.31 -0.43 0.92
C ALA A 61 -6.16 0.28 0.20
N PHE A 62 -4.94 0.12 0.69
CA PHE A 62 -3.74 0.71 0.12
C PHE A 62 -2.76 -0.37 -0.32
N PHE A 63 -2.15 -0.13 -1.48
CA PHE A 63 -1.04 -0.90 -2.02
C PHE A 63 0.12 0.05 -2.32
N ALA A 64 1.33 -0.29 -1.86
CA ALA A 64 2.54 0.51 -2.03
C ALA A 64 3.76 -0.34 -2.36
#